data_AF-A0A7W9EXC4-F1
#
_entry.id   AF-A0A7W9EXC4-F1
#
_cell.length_a   1.000
_cell.length_b   1.000
_cell.length_c   1.000
_cell.angle_alpha   90.00
_cell.angle_beta   90.00
_cell.angle_gamma   90.00
#
_symmetry.space_group_name_H-M   'P 1'
#
loop_
_entity.id
_entity.type
_entity.pdbx_description
1 polymer ?
#
loop_
_entity_poly.entity_id
_entity_poly.type
_entity_poly.pdbx_seq_one_letter_code
_entity_poly.pdbx_strand_id
1 'polypeptide(L)' 'MPDRDTGISNGTNAHSLNDTIAGTGPGIPDDALFPGEDGPPEAPTDEEVRRAAAKLGAPIAPNPD' A
#
# COMPACT_ATOMS: atom_id res chain seq x y z
N MET A 1 28.74 -23.71 29.04
CA MET A 1 27.41 -23.12 28.77
C MET A 1 27.30 -22.99 27.26
N PRO A 2 26.25 -23.50 26.60
CA PRO A 2 26.13 -23.38 25.15
C PRO A 2 25.62 -21.98 24.78
N ASP A 3 26.18 -21.49 23.69
CA ASP A 3 26.01 -20.17 23.10
C ASP A 3 24.55 -19.91 22.66
N ARG A 4 23.98 -18.77 23.05
CA ARG A 4 22.59 -18.38 22.75
C ARG A 4 22.43 -17.71 21.39
N ASP A 5 23.50 -17.58 20.60
CA ASP A 5 23.46 -16.75 19.39
C ASP A 5 22.97 -17.50 18.14
N THR A 6 22.63 -18.79 18.25
CA THR A 6 21.96 -19.51 17.16
C THR A 6 20.45 -19.49 17.36
N GLY A 7 19.84 -18.32 17.14
CA GLY A 7 18.40 -18.17 17.09
C GLY A 7 17.80 -19.15 16.07
N ILE A 8 16.89 -20.02 16.52
CA ILE A 8 16.22 -20.99 15.65
C ILE A 8 15.19 -20.24 14.79
N SER A 9 15.67 -19.63 13.72
CA SER A 9 14.91 -18.73 12.85
C SER A 9 14.21 -19.48 11.71
N ASN A 10 13.48 -20.55 12.03
CA ASN A 10 12.63 -21.30 11.08
C ASN A 10 11.14 -21.37 11.54
N GLY A 11 10.73 -20.55 12.50
CA GLY A 11 9.33 -20.45 12.93
C GLY A 11 8.51 -19.60 11.97
N THR A 12 7.20 -19.85 11.90
CA THR A 12 6.20 -19.13 11.07
C THR A 12 6.23 -17.60 11.23
N ASN A 13 6.89 -17.08 12.27
CA ASN A 13 7.09 -15.66 12.55
C ASN A 13 8.42 -15.12 11.95
N ALA A 14 8.92 -15.71 10.87
CA ALA A 14 10.18 -15.33 10.19
C ALA A 14 10.12 -13.96 9.47
N HIS A 15 9.20 -13.09 9.85
CA HIS A 15 9.23 -11.69 9.44
C HIS A 15 10.21 -10.95 10.35
N SER A 16 11.02 -10.07 9.77
CA SER A 16 11.99 -9.31 10.56
C SER A 16 11.21 -8.49 11.58
N LEU A 17 11.68 -8.43 12.83
CA LEU A 17 11.05 -7.58 13.86
C LEU A 17 10.99 -6.09 13.45
N ASN A 18 11.82 -5.71 12.48
CA ASN A 18 11.93 -4.37 11.91
C ASN A 18 11.23 -4.23 10.55
N ASP A 19 10.56 -5.27 10.05
CA ASP A 19 9.73 -5.13 8.85
C ASP A 19 8.45 -4.40 9.26
N THR A 20 8.33 -3.17 8.78
CA THR A 20 7.13 -2.38 8.97
C THR A 20 5.97 -3.05 8.25
N ILE A 21 4.92 -3.41 8.99
CA ILE A 21 3.65 -3.87 8.37
C ILE A 21 3.15 -2.73 7.48
N ALA A 22 2.85 -3.02 6.22
CA ALA A 22 2.37 -2.01 5.26
C ALA A 22 1.29 -1.11 5.89
N GLY A 23 1.56 0.19 5.97
CA GLY A 23 0.66 1.18 6.57
C GLY A 23 0.88 1.50 8.07
N THR A 24 1.86 0.88 8.74
CA THR A 24 2.16 1.14 10.17
C THR A 24 3.46 1.93 10.41
N GLY A 25 4.15 2.32 9.34
CA GLY A 25 5.34 3.17 9.41
C GLY A 25 4.98 4.64 9.61
N PRO A 26 5.98 5.52 9.82
CA PRO A 26 5.79 6.95 9.70
C PRO A 26 5.08 7.24 8.36
N GLY A 27 3.87 7.78 8.43
CA GLY A 27 3.08 8.07 7.24
C GLY A 27 3.77 9.13 6.37
N ILE A 28 3.44 9.13 5.08
CA ILE A 28 3.70 10.28 4.21
C ILE A 28 2.74 11.40 4.68
N PRO A 29 3.22 12.59 5.06
CA PRO A 29 2.35 13.73 5.36
C PRO A 29 1.38 14.02 4.21
N ASP A 30 0.17 14.52 4.49
CA ASP A 30 -0.84 14.77 3.44
C ASP A 30 -0.35 15.77 2.37
N ASP A 31 0.53 16.70 2.76
CA ASP A 31 1.15 17.69 1.87
C ASP A 31 2.49 17.21 1.27
N ALA A 32 2.95 16.01 1.60
CA ALA A 32 4.22 15.48 1.10
C ALA A 32 4.03 14.81 -0.26
N LEU A 33 4.62 15.42 -1.28
CA LEU A 33 4.70 14.89 -2.64
C LEU A 33 5.87 13.92 -2.75
N PHE A 34 5.75 12.92 -3.63
CA PHE A 34 6.91 12.11 -3.98
C PHE A 34 7.94 12.96 -4.75
N PRO A 35 9.24 12.61 -4.69
CA PRO A 35 10.26 13.31 -5.44
C PRO A 35 9.93 13.36 -6.95
N GLY A 36 9.75 14.58 -7.48
CA GLY A 36 9.43 14.81 -8.90
C GLY A 36 7.95 15.00 -9.21
N GLU A 37 7.08 15.01 -8.20
CA GLU A 37 5.66 15.35 -8.37
C GLU A 37 5.38 16.77 -7.87
N ASP A 38 4.56 17.52 -8.62
CA ASP A 38 4.12 18.88 -8.29
C ASP A 38 2.73 18.90 -7.62
N GLY A 39 2.08 17.75 -7.48
CA GLY A 39 0.72 17.64 -6.95
C GLY A 39 0.26 16.18 -6.84
N PRO A 40 -0.89 15.95 -6.18
CA PRO A 40 -1.52 14.63 -6.17
C PRO A 40 -1.80 14.16 -7.60
N PRO A 41 -1.83 12.83 -7.83
CA PRO A 41 -2.13 12.29 -9.15
C PRO A 41 -3.49 12.77 -9.63
N GLU A 42 -3.60 13.00 -10.94
CA GLU A 42 -4.88 13.35 -11.55
C GLU A 42 -5.91 12.24 -11.32
N ALA A 43 -7.16 12.67 -11.10
CA ALA A 43 -8.26 11.75 -10.96
C ALA A 43 -8.42 10.93 -12.27
N PRO A 44 -8.72 9.62 -12.16
CA PRO A 44 -8.94 8.78 -13.33
C PRO A 44 -10.16 9.28 -14.14
N THR A 45 -10.08 9.12 -15.46
CA THR A 45 -11.18 9.45 -16.36
C THR A 45 -12.34 8.47 -16.22
N ASP A 46 -13.55 8.87 -16.63
CA ASP A 46 -14.74 8.00 -16.62
C ASP A 46 -14.52 6.68 -17.37
N GLU A 47 -13.75 6.70 -18.46
CA GLU A 47 -13.40 5.50 -19.23
C GLU A 47 -12.52 4.55 -18.42
N GLU A 48 -11.52 5.09 -17.71
CA GLU A 48 -10.62 4.31 -16.86
C GLU A 48 -11.36 3.73 -15.66
N VAL A 49 -12.26 4.51 -15.06
CA VAL A 49 -13.15 4.06 -13.99
C VAL A 49 -14.03 2.92 -14.49
N ARG A 50 -14.65 3.05 -15.67
CA ARG A 50 -15.48 1.98 -16.26
C ARG A 50 -14.67 0.71 -16.55
N ARG A 51 -13.45 0.85 -17.07
CA ARG A 51 -12.54 -0.28 -17.32
C ARG A 51 -12.13 -0.98 -16.03
N ALA A 52 -11.80 -0.23 -14.99
CA ALA A 52 -11.43 -0.77 -13.68
C ALA A 52 -12.62 -1.48 -13.03
N ALA A 53 -13.81 -0.86 -13.06
CA ALA A 53 -15.02 -1.44 -12.52
C ALA A 53 -15.40 -2.76 -13.21
N ALA A 54 -15.29 -2.83 -14.54
CA ALA A 54 -15.54 -4.07 -15.29
C ALA A 54 -14.56 -5.20 -14.90
N LYS A 55 -13.28 -4.88 -14.67
CA LYS A 55 -12.29 -5.87 -14.20
C LYS A 55 -12.59 -6.37 -12.79
N LEU A 56 -13.08 -5.49 -11.93
CA LEU A 56 -13.37 -5.77 -10.52
C LEU A 56 -14.78 -6.36 -10.31
N GLY A 57 -15.63 -6.37 -11.34
CA GLY A 57 -17.05 -6.71 -11.21
C GLY A 57 -17.83 -5.71 -10.33
N ALA A 58 -17.32 -4.48 -10.20
CA ALA A 58 -17.90 -3.46 -9.34
C ALA A 58 -19.03 -2.70 -10.06
N PRO A 59 -20.11 -2.30 -9.35
CA PRO A 59 -21.12 -1.42 -9.91
C PRO A 59 -20.51 -0.02 -10.15
N ILE A 60 -20.78 0.55 -11.34
CA ILE A 60 -20.44 1.94 -11.64
C ILE A 60 -21.54 2.83 -11.06
N ALA A 61 -21.17 3.72 -10.14
CA ALA A 61 -22.10 4.74 -9.65
C ALA A 61 -22.45 5.71 -10.81
N PRO A 62 -23.73 6.13 -10.94
CA PRO A 62 -24.07 7.21 -11.84
C PRO A 62 -23.42 8.51 -11.34
N ASN A 63 -22.85 9.30 -12.24
CA ASN A 63 -22.31 10.61 -11.87
C ASN A 63 -23.44 11.47 -11.28
N PRO A 64 -23.19 12.21 -10.18
CA PRO A 64 -24.10 13.25 -9.76
C PRO A 64 -24.03 14.40 -10.79
N ASP A 65 -25.18 14.73 -11.40
CA ASP A 65 -25.38 15.91 -12.27
C ASP A 65 -25.10 17.23 -11.52
#